data_AF-W1Y874-F1
#
_entry.id   AF-W1Y874-F1
#
_cell.length_a   1.000
_cell.length_b   1.000
_cell.length_c   1.000
_cell.angle_alpha   90.00
_cell.angle_beta   90.00
_cell.angle_gamma   90.00
#
_symmetry.space_group_name_H-M   'P 1'
#
loop_
_entity.id
_entity.type
_entity.pdbx_description
1 polymer ?
#
loop_
_entity_poly.entity_id
_entity_poly.type
_entity_poly.pdbx_seq_one_letter_code
_entity_poly.pdbx_strand_id
1 'polypeptide(L)'
;VEIQPGDRVRVLAEGFPPLENPVVDEREVTTRKTFPTQPHPHGTLFALGLNYADHASELEFKPPEEPLVFLKAPNTLTGDNQTSVRPNNIEYMHYEAELVVVIGKQARNVSEAD
;
A
#
# COMPACT_ATOMS: atom_id res chain seq x y z
N VAL A 1 1.54 25.47 -3.16
CA VAL A 1 2.91 25.98 -2.95
C VAL A 1 3.81 24.78 -2.90
N GLU A 2 4.85 24.76 -3.74
CA GLU A 2 5.87 23.71 -3.72
C GLU A 2 6.73 23.86 -2.46
N ILE A 3 7.16 22.74 -1.87
CA ILE A 3 7.96 22.69 -0.64
C ILE A 3 9.38 22.23 -0.94
N GLN A 4 10.37 22.74 -0.21
CA GLN A 4 11.78 22.43 -0.38
C GLN A 4 12.44 22.04 0.96
N PRO A 5 13.56 21.28 0.94
CA PRO A 5 14.33 21.02 2.16
C PRO A 5 14.70 22.30 2.90
N GLY A 6 14.49 22.32 4.22
CA GLY A 6 14.66 23.48 5.09
C GLY A 6 13.35 24.22 5.42
N ASP A 7 12.27 23.97 4.68
CA ASP A 7 10.97 24.57 4.95
C ASP A 7 10.34 24.09 6.28
N ARG A 8 9.49 24.92 6.87
CA ARG A 8 8.55 24.53 7.93
C ARG A 8 7.12 24.71 7.42
N VAL A 9 6.42 23.60 7.23
CA VAL A 9 5.06 23.59 6.69
C VAL A 9 4.09 23.58 7.85
N ARG A 10 3.30 24.66 7.98
CA ARG A 10 2.29 24.81 9.03
C ARG A 10 0.88 24.83 8.44
N VAL A 11 0.00 23.98 8.96
CA VAL A 11 -1.42 23.93 8.62
C VAL A 11 -2.23 24.51 9.77
N LEU A 12 -3.16 25.41 9.44
CA LEU A 12 -4.00 26.14 10.40
C LEU A 12 -5.46 26.01 9.97
N ALA A 13 -6.35 25.82 10.95
CA ALA A 13 -7.78 25.91 10.78
C ALA A 13 -8.39 26.45 12.07
N GLU A 14 -9.46 27.25 11.96
CA GLU A 14 -10.15 27.79 13.13
C GLU A 14 -10.69 26.65 14.00
N GLY A 15 -10.45 26.72 15.31
CA GLY A 15 -10.83 25.68 16.26
C GLY A 15 -9.89 24.48 16.34
N PHE A 16 -8.80 24.45 15.57
CA PHE A 16 -7.82 23.35 15.59
C PHE A 16 -6.46 23.80 16.14
N PRO A 17 -5.76 22.93 16.89
CA PRO A 17 -4.35 23.19 17.20
C PRO A 17 -3.53 23.21 15.90
N PRO A 18 -2.58 24.15 15.76
CA PRO A 18 -1.69 24.17 14.61
C PRO A 18 -0.91 22.86 14.45
N LEU A 19 -0.82 22.38 13.21
CA LEU A 19 0.07 21.28 12.84
C LEU A 19 1.28 21.86 12.10
N GLU A 20 2.50 21.49 12.51
CA GLU A 20 3.73 21.96 11.88
C GLU A 20 4.71 20.80 11.70
N ASN A 21 5.30 20.68 10.49
CA ASN A 21 6.31 19.67 10.19
C ASN A 21 7.47 20.31 9.41
N PRO A 22 8.74 19.99 9.75
CA PRO A 22 9.89 20.40 8.95
C PRO A 22 10.01 19.53 7.69
N VAL A 23 10.47 20.13 6.59
CA VAL A 23 10.88 19.43 5.37
C VAL A 23 12.39 19.23 5.44
N VAL A 24 12.82 17.97 5.38
CA VAL A 24 14.23 17.58 5.56
C VAL A 24 14.65 16.74 4.35
N ASP A 25 15.90 16.89 3.91
CA ASP A 25 16.49 16.04 2.89
C ASP A 25 16.49 14.57 3.37
N GLU A 26 16.04 13.62 2.54
CA GLU A 26 15.92 12.23 2.98
C GLU A 26 17.26 11.59 3.38
N ARG A 27 18.38 12.14 2.90
CA ARG A 27 19.75 11.70 3.23
C ARG A 27 20.13 12.01 4.68
N GLU A 28 19.50 13.01 5.29
CA GLU A 28 19.73 13.42 6.67
C GLU A 28 18.82 12.68 7.66
N VAL A 29 17.78 12.01 7.18
CA VAL A 29 16.87 11.19 8.01
C VAL A 29 17.46 9.79 8.21
N THR A 30 18.25 9.64 9.28
CA THR A 30 19.05 8.43 9.52
C THR A 30 18.24 7.24 10.02
N THR A 31 17.18 7.47 10.80
CA THR A 31 16.34 6.40 11.36
C THR A 31 14.93 6.49 10.80
N ARG A 32 14.43 5.37 10.28
CA ARG A 32 13.05 5.24 9.80
C ARG A 32 12.18 4.70 10.93
N LYS A 33 10.90 5.09 10.94
CA LYS A 33 9.94 4.64 11.95
C LYS A 33 9.84 3.11 11.90
N THR A 34 10.12 2.47 13.02
CA THR A 34 9.83 1.07 13.26
C THR A 34 8.47 0.92 13.92
N PHE A 35 7.82 -0.23 13.74
CA PHE A 35 6.51 -0.51 14.31
C PHE A 35 6.58 -1.71 15.25
N PRO A 36 5.80 -1.74 16.35
CA PRO A 36 5.64 -2.94 17.15
C PRO A 36 5.11 -4.09 16.29
N THR A 37 5.68 -5.27 16.43
CA THR A 37 5.18 -6.46 15.74
C THR A 37 3.85 -6.93 16.35
N GLN A 38 2.96 -7.41 15.51
CA GLN A 38 1.71 -8.07 15.87
C GLN A 38 1.62 -9.41 15.12
N PRO A 39 0.80 -10.36 15.57
CA PRO A 39 0.50 -11.56 14.78
C PRO A 39 0.00 -11.19 13.37
N HIS A 40 0.45 -11.93 12.36
CA HIS A 40 -0.04 -11.77 10.99
C HIS A 40 -1.55 -12.10 10.90
N PRO A 41 -2.35 -11.35 10.11
CA PRO A 41 -1.98 -10.24 9.22
C PRO A 41 -2.09 -8.84 9.86
N HIS A 42 -0.96 -8.13 10.00
CA HIS A 42 -0.91 -6.76 10.49
C HIS A 42 0.17 -5.93 9.78
N GLY A 43 -0.25 -4.94 8.99
CA GLY A 43 0.63 -4.08 8.21
C GLY A 43 -0.07 -3.44 7.02
N THR A 44 0.69 -2.75 6.18
CA THR A 44 0.19 -2.25 4.89
C THR A 44 0.03 -3.42 3.91
N LEU A 45 -1.14 -3.53 3.28
CA LEU A 45 -1.43 -4.55 2.28
C LEU A 45 -1.35 -3.96 0.88
N PHE A 46 -0.32 -4.35 0.14
CA PHE A 46 -0.16 -4.09 -1.28
C PHE A 46 -0.77 -5.23 -2.08
N ALA A 47 -1.37 -4.91 -3.23
CA ALA A 47 -1.86 -5.87 -4.21
C ALA A 47 -1.42 -5.41 -5.61
N LEU A 48 -1.33 -6.37 -6.54
CA LEU A 48 -0.90 -6.12 -7.92
C LEU A 48 -2.02 -6.42 -8.91
N GLY A 49 -2.25 -5.49 -9.84
CA GLY A 49 -3.09 -5.75 -11.01
C GLY A 49 -2.27 -6.33 -12.16
N LEU A 50 -2.86 -7.26 -12.92
CA LEU A 50 -2.32 -7.78 -14.20
C LEU A 50 -0.90 -8.39 -14.09
N ASN A 51 -0.57 -9.03 -12.97
CA ASN A 51 0.78 -9.59 -12.71
C ASN A 51 0.93 -11.08 -13.06
N TYR A 52 -0.01 -11.63 -13.84
CA TYR A 52 0.09 -12.92 -14.49
C TYR A 52 -0.09 -12.73 -15.99
N ALA A 53 0.85 -13.23 -16.79
CA ALA A 53 0.85 -13.03 -18.25
C ALA A 53 -0.46 -13.50 -18.90
N ASP A 54 -0.96 -14.66 -18.46
CA ASP A 54 -2.21 -15.24 -18.97
C ASP A 54 -3.41 -14.34 -18.66
N HIS A 55 -3.51 -13.84 -17.42
CA HIS A 55 -4.60 -12.95 -17.01
C HIS A 55 -4.52 -11.56 -17.67
N ALA A 56 -3.33 -11.04 -17.94
CA ALA A 56 -3.16 -9.80 -18.69
C ALA A 56 -3.65 -9.92 -20.14
N SER A 57 -3.55 -11.12 -20.74
CA SER A 57 -4.00 -11.39 -22.10
C SER A 57 -5.52 -11.54 -22.25
N GLU A 58 -6.23 -11.91 -21.16
CA GLU A 58 -7.68 -12.09 -21.14
C GLU A 58 -8.46 -10.77 -21.26
N LEU A 59 -7.85 -9.64 -20.90
CA LEU A 59 -8.54 -8.36 -20.74
C LEU A 59 -8.28 -7.35 -21.88
N GLU A 60 -7.71 -7.79 -23.02
CA GLU A 60 -7.32 -6.92 -24.15
C GLU A 60 -6.41 -5.73 -23.77
N PHE A 61 -5.78 -5.75 -22.58
CA PHE A 61 -4.89 -4.69 -22.14
C PHE A 61 -3.45 -4.96 -22.56
N LYS A 62 -2.71 -3.88 -22.86
CA LYS A 62 -1.25 -3.95 -22.91
C LYS A 62 -0.74 -4.24 -21.49
N PRO A 63 0.18 -5.20 -21.30
CA PRO A 63 0.84 -5.40 -20.02
C PRO A 63 1.46 -4.07 -19.57
N PRO A 64 1.34 -3.71 -18.28
CA PRO A 64 1.89 -2.45 -17.80
C PRO A 64 3.42 -2.50 -17.84
N GLU A 65 4.07 -1.40 -18.25
CA GLU A 65 5.54 -1.29 -18.32
C GLU A 65 6.19 -1.22 -16.93
N GLU A 66 5.41 -0.85 -15.92
CA GLU A 66 5.77 -0.83 -14.50
C GLU A 66 4.67 -1.51 -13.66
N PRO A 67 4.98 -2.07 -12.48
CA PRO A 67 3.97 -2.78 -11.68
C PRO A 67 2.76 -1.91 -11.30
N LEU A 68 1.55 -2.38 -11.60
CA LEU A 68 0.31 -1.74 -11.18
C LEU A 68 0.00 -2.08 -9.71
N VAL A 69 0.46 -1.24 -8.79
CA VAL A 69 0.31 -1.44 -7.35
C VAL A 69 -0.90 -0.68 -6.81
N PHE A 70 -1.69 -1.32 -5.95
CA PHE A 70 -2.74 -0.64 -5.17
C PHE A 70 -2.75 -1.11 -3.70
N LEU A 71 -3.39 -0.31 -2.83
CA LEU A 71 -3.51 -0.59 -1.41
C LEU A 71 -4.89 -1.11 -1.04
N LYS A 72 -4.93 -2.07 -0.11
CA LYS A 72 -6.17 -2.60 0.46
C LYS A 72 -6.26 -2.23 1.95
N ALA A 73 -7.37 -1.60 2.34
CA ALA A 73 -7.62 -1.26 3.75
C ALA A 73 -7.84 -2.52 4.60
N PRO A 74 -7.40 -2.56 5.88
CA PRO A 74 -7.34 -3.80 6.67
C PRO A 74 -8.71 -4.45 6.93
N ASN A 75 -9.80 -3.68 6.97
CA ASN A 75 -11.15 -4.22 7.19
C ASN A 75 -11.68 -5.06 6.00
N THR A 76 -10.94 -5.16 4.88
CA THR A 76 -11.24 -6.12 3.81
C THR A 76 -10.80 -7.55 4.15
N LEU A 77 -9.90 -7.73 5.11
CA LEU A 77 -9.38 -9.04 5.48
C LEU A 77 -10.41 -9.82 6.30
N THR A 78 -10.48 -11.12 6.05
CA THR A 78 -11.23 -12.08 6.87
C THR A 78 -10.38 -13.35 7.04
N GLY A 79 -10.72 -14.17 8.02
CA GLY A 79 -9.98 -15.39 8.34
C GLY A 79 -10.31 -16.58 7.43
N ASP A 80 -9.65 -17.70 7.69
CA ASP A 80 -10.00 -18.97 7.08
C ASP A 80 -11.42 -19.43 7.48
N ASN A 81 -12.08 -20.14 6.57
CA ASN A 81 -13.44 -20.67 6.73
C ASN A 81 -14.49 -19.62 7.14
N GLN A 82 -14.34 -18.38 6.65
CA GLN A 82 -15.29 -17.28 6.84
C GLN A 82 -16.13 -17.01 5.59
N THR A 83 -17.07 -16.08 5.69
CA THR A 83 -17.96 -15.69 4.59
C THR A 83 -17.55 -14.35 3.97
N SER A 84 -17.86 -14.18 2.68
CA SER A 84 -17.83 -12.89 1.98
C SER A 84 -19.20 -12.61 1.39
N VAL A 85 -19.71 -11.40 1.61
CA VAL A 85 -21.07 -11.04 1.19
C VAL A 85 -21.07 -10.67 -0.30
N ARG A 86 -21.92 -11.33 -1.10
CA ARG A 86 -22.25 -10.87 -2.45
C ARG A 86 -23.30 -9.76 -2.36
N PRO A 87 -23.06 -8.56 -2.89
CA PRO A 87 -24.05 -7.49 -2.93
C PRO A 87 -25.35 -7.91 -3.65
N ASN A 88 -26.46 -7.27 -3.27
CA ASN A 88 -27.74 -7.48 -3.97
C ASN A 88 -27.69 -6.84 -5.36
N ASN A 89 -28.40 -7.44 -6.32
CA ASN A 89 -28.62 -6.89 -7.66
C ASN A 89 -27.34 -6.62 -8.49
N ILE A 90 -26.25 -7.38 -8.29
CA ILE A 90 -25.05 -7.29 -9.14
C ILE A 90 -24.95 -8.44 -10.14
N GLU A 91 -24.49 -8.13 -11.35
CA GLU A 91 -24.30 -9.11 -12.43
C GLU A 91 -23.09 -10.01 -12.19
N TYR A 92 -21.95 -9.42 -11.79
CA TYR A 92 -20.66 -10.10 -11.76
C TYR A 92 -19.90 -9.86 -10.45
N MET A 93 -19.39 -10.95 -9.89
CA MET A 93 -18.46 -10.99 -8.76
C MET A 93 -17.62 -12.25 -8.96
N HIS A 94 -16.30 -12.10 -8.99
CA HIS A 94 -15.34 -13.19 -9.16
C HIS A 94 -14.36 -13.25 -7.98
N TYR A 95 -13.57 -14.32 -7.95
CA TYR A 95 -12.49 -14.51 -6.99
C TYR A 95 -11.14 -14.30 -7.68
N GLU A 96 -10.12 -13.97 -6.90
CA GLU A 96 -8.73 -13.92 -7.34
C GLU A 96 -7.88 -14.68 -6.31
N ALA A 97 -7.24 -15.75 -6.77
CA ALA A 97 -6.32 -16.52 -5.94
C ALA A 97 -4.90 -15.97 -6.15
N GLU A 98 -4.28 -15.51 -5.07
CA GLU A 98 -2.98 -14.84 -5.13
C GLU A 98 -1.97 -15.45 -4.15
N LEU A 99 -0.69 -15.38 -4.53
CA LEU A 99 0.41 -15.62 -3.61
C LEU A 99 0.71 -14.34 -2.83
N VAL A 100 0.70 -14.42 -1.49
CA VAL A 100 1.04 -13.30 -0.62
C VAL A 100 2.48 -13.43 -0.11
N VAL A 101 3.29 -12.41 -0.34
CA VAL A 101 4.62 -12.27 0.26
C VAL A 101 4.53 -11.41 1.52
N VAL A 102 5.08 -11.89 2.63
CA VAL A 102 5.13 -11.16 3.90
C VAL A 102 6.54 -10.66 4.16
N ILE A 103 6.69 -9.34 4.32
CA ILE A 103 8.00 -8.71 4.58
C ILE A 103 8.44 -8.99 6.03
N GLY A 104 9.54 -9.73 6.18
CA GLY A 104 10.10 -10.09 7.49
C GLY A 104 11.18 -9.14 8.03
N LYS A 105 11.68 -8.20 7.22
CA LYS A 105 12.74 -7.24 7.58
C LYS A 105 12.46 -5.89 6.92
N GLN A 106 12.73 -4.79 7.63
CA GLN A 106 12.61 -3.45 7.08
C GLN A 106 13.48 -3.29 5.83
N ALA A 107 12.88 -2.84 4.71
CA ALA A 107 13.53 -2.69 3.41
C ALA A 107 13.39 -1.26 2.88
N ARG A 108 14.47 -0.70 2.33
CA ARG A 108 14.50 0.58 1.60
C ARG A 108 15.68 0.55 0.63
N ASN A 109 15.44 0.86 -0.65
CA ASN A 109 16.46 0.84 -1.71
C ASN A 109 17.21 -0.50 -1.80
N VAL A 110 16.48 -1.62 -1.62
CA VAL A 110 17.02 -2.97 -1.73
C VAL A 110 17.10 -3.36 -3.21
N SER A 111 18.20 -3.98 -3.62
CA SER A 111 18.36 -4.46 -4.98
C SER A 111 17.57 -5.76 -5.19
N GLU A 112 17.30 -6.16 -6.44
CA GLU A 112 16.64 -7.44 -6.72
C GLU A 112 17.45 -8.65 -6.22
N ALA A 113 18.78 -8.52 -6.10
CA ALA A 113 19.67 -9.61 -5.71
C ALA A 113 19.75 -9.84 -4.20
N ASP A 114 19.21 -8.92 -3.37
CA ASP A 114 19.33 -8.90 -1.89
C ASP A 114 17.96 -9.12 -1.20
#